data_AF-A0A450S5E1-F1
#
_entry.id   AF-A0A450S5E1-F1
#
_cell.length_a   1.000
_cell.length_b   1.000
_cell.length_c   1.000
_cell.angle_alpha   90.00
_cell.angle_beta   90.00
_cell.angle_gamma   90.00
#
_symmetry.space_group_name_H-M   'P 1'
#
loop_
_entity.id
_entity.type
_entity.pdbx_description
1 polymer ?
#
loop_
_entity_poly.entity_id
_entity_poly.type
_entity_poly.pdbx_seq_one_letter_code
_entity_poly.pdbx_strand_id
1 'polypeptide(L)'
;MQELGQAFEERLQEIGTYLEFLEGVENAVRSGPPRIGTSGTLITVQQQRILYSGVFLQLYNLVEATIVNCLNSITETALRAGTWFPGDLTNEIRSEWVRVMAKTHTDLNYQNRLKSAVELCNHLVSPLPVSSFKLESGNSGNWDDIAIYKITDRLGITLEIKPETNEAIKRSFKDGQGPLMLVRNLRNSLAHGSISFAECGQNLTATELRDLTTRIANYMREVVQAFAVHIANHEYLEPAKRPVRARAGS
;
A
#
# COMPACT_ATOMS: atom_id res chain seq x y z
N MET A 1 -5.72 8.30 -12.92
CA MET A 1 -6.72 7.79 -11.94
C MET A 1 -7.09 6.33 -12.22
N GLN A 2 -7.42 5.96 -13.46
CA GLN A 2 -7.44 4.55 -13.89
C GLN A 2 -6.10 3.84 -13.62
N GLU A 3 -4.98 4.56 -13.74
CA GLU A 3 -3.62 4.02 -13.51
C GLU A 3 -3.37 3.47 -12.10
N LEU A 4 -3.92 4.07 -11.03
CA LEU A 4 -3.71 3.59 -9.66
C LEU A 4 -4.36 2.23 -9.42
N GLY A 5 -5.63 2.10 -9.83
CA GLY A 5 -6.36 0.83 -9.77
C GLY A 5 -5.74 -0.21 -10.69
N GLN A 6 -5.34 0.18 -11.89
CA GLN A 6 -4.73 -0.73 -12.87
C GLN A 6 -3.44 -1.37 -12.35
N ALA A 7 -2.49 -0.58 -11.84
CA ALA A 7 -1.23 -1.12 -11.33
C ALA A 7 -1.42 -2.07 -10.12
N PHE A 8 -2.46 -1.84 -9.32
CA PHE A 8 -2.84 -2.75 -8.23
C PHE A 8 -3.43 -4.06 -8.78
N GLU A 9 -4.38 -3.98 -9.72
CA GLU A 9 -5.03 -5.17 -10.29
C GLU A 9 -4.06 -6.03 -11.12
N GLU A 10 -3.11 -5.43 -11.84
CA GLU A 10 -2.05 -6.14 -12.58
C GLU A 10 -1.21 -7.00 -11.63
N ARG A 11 -0.72 -6.42 -10.52
CA ARG A 11 0.02 -7.17 -9.50
C ARG A 11 -0.84 -8.22 -8.81
N LEU A 12 -2.12 -7.90 -8.53
CA LEU A 12 -3.02 -8.87 -7.93
C LEU A 12 -3.28 -10.06 -8.86
N GLN A 13 -3.35 -9.84 -10.18
CA GLN A 13 -3.50 -10.89 -11.17
C GLN A 13 -2.29 -11.83 -11.23
N GLU A 14 -1.07 -11.31 -11.05
CA GLU A 14 0.14 -12.15 -10.90
C GLU A 14 0.01 -13.10 -9.70
N ILE A 15 -0.43 -12.59 -8.54
CA ILE A 15 -0.69 -13.40 -7.34
C ILE A 15 -1.80 -14.41 -7.61
N GLY A 16 -2.86 -14.00 -8.31
CA GLY A 16 -3.97 -14.87 -8.69
C GLY A 16 -3.50 -16.07 -9.53
N THR A 17 -2.66 -15.82 -10.53
CA THR A 17 -2.04 -16.84 -11.38
C THR A 17 -1.17 -17.79 -10.56
N TYR A 18 -0.40 -17.25 -9.61
CA TYR A 18 0.42 -18.08 -8.73
C TYR A 18 -0.44 -18.97 -7.82
N LEU A 19 -1.52 -18.44 -7.25
CA LEU A 19 -2.45 -19.21 -6.43
C LEU A 19 -3.16 -20.32 -7.22
N GLU A 20 -3.54 -20.07 -8.49
CA GLU A 20 -4.11 -21.11 -9.36
C GLU A 20 -3.14 -22.28 -9.55
N PHE A 21 -1.84 -21.98 -9.73
CA PHE A 21 -0.79 -22.99 -9.77
C PHE A 21 -0.71 -23.77 -8.44
N LEU A 22 -0.74 -23.09 -7.30
CA LEU A 22 -0.68 -23.72 -5.98
C LEU A 22 -1.89 -24.63 -5.69
N GLU A 23 -3.08 -24.18 -6.07
CA GLU A 23 -4.32 -24.97 -5.99
C GLU A 23 -4.24 -26.21 -6.88
N GLY A 24 -3.66 -26.10 -8.08
CA GLY A 24 -3.38 -27.24 -8.96
C GLY A 24 -2.42 -28.26 -8.32
N VAL A 25 -1.33 -27.78 -7.70
CA VAL A 25 -0.37 -28.64 -6.99
C VAL A 25 -1.02 -29.34 -5.81
N GLU A 26 -1.84 -28.64 -5.03
CA GLU A 26 -2.54 -29.23 -3.87
C GLU A 26 -3.60 -30.25 -4.30
N ASN A 27 -4.39 -29.96 -5.34
CA ASN A 27 -5.39 -30.89 -5.85
C ASN A 27 -4.76 -32.18 -6.38
N ALA A 28 -3.58 -32.08 -7.01
CA ALA A 28 -2.85 -33.25 -7.49
C ALA A 28 -2.42 -34.19 -6.35
N VAL A 29 -2.19 -33.69 -5.13
CA VAL A 29 -1.90 -34.52 -3.94
C VAL A 29 -3.00 -35.53 -3.65
N ARG A 30 -4.27 -35.19 -3.94
CA ARG A 30 -5.42 -36.08 -3.70
C ARG A 30 -5.35 -37.37 -4.53
N SER A 31 -4.64 -37.34 -5.66
CA SER A 31 -4.45 -38.47 -6.57
C SER A 31 -3.10 -39.18 -6.36
N GLY A 32 -2.37 -38.83 -5.30
CA GLY A 32 -1.02 -39.30 -5.01
C GLY A 32 0.01 -38.16 -5.06
N PRO A 33 1.27 -38.40 -4.66
CA PRO A 33 2.29 -37.36 -4.63
C PRO A 33 2.45 -36.66 -6.00
N PRO A 34 2.29 -35.33 -6.09
CA PRO A 34 2.32 -34.63 -7.36
C PRO A 34 3.70 -34.76 -8.03
N ARG A 35 3.71 -34.90 -9.36
CA ARG A 35 4.92 -35.07 -10.16
C ARG A 35 4.96 -34.07 -11.30
N ILE A 36 6.16 -33.61 -11.63
CA ILE A 36 6.40 -32.84 -12.85
C ILE A 36 6.59 -33.84 -14.00
N GLY A 37 5.55 -34.03 -14.81
CA GLY A 37 5.53 -35.02 -15.90
C GLY A 37 5.28 -36.46 -15.42
N THR A 38 5.06 -37.38 -16.36
CA THR A 38 4.65 -38.78 -16.09
C THR A 38 5.69 -39.59 -15.29
N SER A 39 6.98 -39.32 -15.48
CA SER A 39 8.08 -40.01 -14.79
C SER A 39 8.98 -39.06 -14.00
N GLY A 40 8.61 -37.78 -13.88
CA GLY A 40 9.52 -36.78 -13.34
C GLY A 40 9.44 -36.60 -11.83
N THR A 41 10.06 -35.51 -11.39
CA THR A 41 10.37 -35.24 -9.99
C THR A 41 9.10 -35.08 -9.15
N LEU A 42 9.10 -35.75 -8.00
CA LEU A 42 8.07 -35.59 -6.98
C LEU A 42 8.16 -34.20 -6.36
N ILE A 43 7.02 -33.53 -6.27
CA ILE A 43 6.88 -32.31 -5.48
C ILE A 43 6.67 -32.74 -4.03
N THR A 44 7.68 -32.48 -3.19
CA THR A 44 7.65 -32.83 -1.78
C THR A 44 6.78 -31.85 -0.98
N VAL A 45 6.33 -32.27 0.19
CA VAL A 45 5.61 -31.39 1.14
C VAL A 45 6.46 -30.16 1.50
N GLN A 46 7.78 -30.32 1.64
CA GLN A 46 8.68 -29.21 1.90
C GLN A 46 8.69 -28.21 0.74
N GLN A 47 8.75 -28.70 -0.51
CA GLN A 47 8.67 -27.83 -1.70
C GLN A 47 7.32 -27.11 -1.77
N GLN A 48 6.21 -27.77 -1.45
CA GLN A 48 4.89 -27.13 -1.39
C GLN A 48 4.86 -25.98 -0.37
N ARG A 49 5.39 -26.20 0.84
CA ARG A 49 5.46 -25.15 1.86
C ARG A 49 6.34 -23.98 1.42
N ILE A 50 7.47 -24.26 0.77
CA ILE A 50 8.33 -23.22 0.19
C ILE A 50 7.54 -22.42 -0.86
N LEU A 51 6.79 -23.09 -1.73
CA LEU A 51 5.94 -22.40 -2.71
C LEU A 51 4.89 -21.51 -2.02
N TYR A 52 4.17 -22.03 -1.02
CA TYR A 52 3.16 -21.26 -0.27
C TYR A 52 3.73 -19.99 0.37
N SER A 53 4.96 -20.07 0.90
CA SER A 53 5.60 -18.91 1.52
C SER A 53 5.84 -17.74 0.56
N GLY A 54 5.95 -18.01 -0.74
CA GLY A 54 6.07 -16.98 -1.78
C GLY A 54 4.85 -16.07 -1.86
N VAL A 55 3.65 -16.57 -1.52
CA VAL A 55 2.41 -15.78 -1.51
C VAL A 55 2.50 -14.64 -0.50
N PHE A 56 3.07 -14.88 0.69
CA PHE A 56 3.23 -13.82 1.71
C PHE A 56 4.12 -12.69 1.23
N LEU A 57 5.21 -13.00 0.53
CA LEU A 57 6.09 -11.99 -0.03
C LEU A 57 5.39 -11.17 -1.13
N GLN A 58 4.68 -11.85 -2.03
CA GLN A 58 3.94 -11.17 -3.10
C GLN A 58 2.80 -10.30 -2.55
N LEU A 59 2.04 -10.80 -1.57
CA LEU A 59 0.98 -10.03 -0.91
C LEU A 59 1.52 -8.80 -0.20
N TYR A 60 2.65 -8.94 0.50
CA TYR A 60 3.27 -7.81 1.15
C TYR A 60 3.74 -6.76 0.12
N ASN A 61 4.39 -7.23 -0.94
CA ASN A 61 4.86 -6.35 -2.02
C ASN A 61 3.69 -5.61 -2.69
N LEU A 62 2.56 -6.30 -2.93
CA LEU A 62 1.33 -5.69 -3.41
C LEU A 62 0.89 -4.54 -2.50
N VAL A 63 0.76 -4.79 -1.19
CA VAL A 63 0.34 -3.77 -0.21
C VAL A 63 1.30 -2.59 -0.20
N GLU A 64 2.60 -2.84 -0.04
CA GLU A 64 3.62 -1.81 0.06
C GLU A 64 3.69 -0.96 -1.21
N ALA A 65 3.76 -1.60 -2.37
CA ALA A 65 3.89 -0.91 -3.64
C ALA A 65 2.61 -0.13 -3.99
N THR A 66 1.43 -0.62 -3.61
CA THR A 66 0.17 0.11 -3.78
C THR A 66 0.11 1.35 -2.91
N ILE A 67 0.47 1.27 -1.63
CA ILE A 67 0.48 2.45 -0.77
C ILE A 67 1.52 3.48 -1.26
N VAL A 68 2.73 3.04 -1.63
CA VAL A 68 3.76 3.94 -2.18
C VAL A 68 3.24 4.64 -3.45
N ASN A 69 2.60 3.91 -4.35
CA ASN A 69 2.02 4.50 -5.57
C ASN A 69 0.90 5.51 -5.24
N CYS A 70 0.04 5.20 -4.26
CA CYS A 70 -1.01 6.11 -3.80
C CYS A 70 -0.45 7.41 -3.24
N LEU A 71 0.58 7.33 -2.39
CA LEU A 71 1.25 8.50 -1.82
C LEU A 71 1.92 9.36 -2.90
N ASN A 72 2.65 8.74 -3.83
CA ASN A 72 3.30 9.44 -4.93
C ASN A 72 2.27 10.10 -5.86
N SER A 73 1.10 9.50 -6.07
CA SER A 73 0.08 10.07 -6.95
C SER A 73 -0.51 11.38 -6.42
N ILE A 74 -0.61 11.54 -5.10
CA ILE A 74 -1.00 12.82 -4.49
C ILE A 74 0.05 13.88 -4.79
N THR A 75 1.32 13.59 -4.51
CA THR A 75 2.36 14.63 -4.53
C THR A 75 3.03 14.88 -5.86
N GLU A 76 3.05 13.89 -6.76
CA GLU A 76 3.65 14.02 -8.09
C GLU A 76 2.61 14.37 -9.12
N THR A 77 1.47 13.69 -9.16
CA THR A 77 0.48 13.91 -10.21
C THR A 77 -0.46 15.06 -9.85
N ALA A 78 -1.05 15.05 -8.65
CA ALA A 78 -2.06 16.03 -8.27
C ALA A 78 -1.48 17.44 -8.09
N LEU A 79 -0.26 17.52 -7.54
CA LEU A 79 0.43 18.80 -7.35
C LEU A 79 1.12 19.33 -8.61
N ARG A 80 1.51 18.48 -9.58
CA ARG A 80 2.02 18.97 -10.89
C ARG A 80 0.93 19.40 -11.85
N ALA A 81 -0.28 18.85 -11.72
CA ALA A 81 -1.40 19.16 -12.60
C ALA A 81 -1.89 20.62 -12.53
N GLY A 82 -1.51 21.35 -11.48
CA GLY A 82 -1.86 22.76 -11.30
C GLY A 82 -0.74 23.56 -10.67
N THR A 83 -0.85 24.89 -10.75
CA THR A 83 0.03 25.81 -10.03
C THR A 83 -0.62 26.16 -8.69
N TRP A 84 -0.42 25.29 -7.69
CA TRP A 84 -0.96 25.46 -6.34
C TRP A 84 0.02 26.20 -5.45
N PHE A 85 -0.48 27.05 -4.56
CA PHE A 85 0.33 27.71 -3.54
C PHE A 85 0.11 27.05 -2.17
N PRO A 86 1.04 27.21 -1.21
CA PRO A 86 0.89 26.63 0.12
C PRO A 86 -0.44 27.00 0.82
N GLY A 87 -1.00 28.17 0.52
CA GLY A 87 -2.28 28.62 1.04
C GLY A 87 -3.50 27.92 0.43
N ASP A 88 -3.36 27.24 -0.71
CA ASP A 88 -4.45 26.53 -1.38
C ASP A 88 -4.62 25.09 -0.90
N LEU A 89 -3.59 24.53 -0.26
CA LEU A 89 -3.60 23.17 0.28
C LEU A 89 -4.39 23.09 1.58
N THR A 90 -5.02 21.93 1.83
CA THR A 90 -5.58 21.63 3.16
C THR A 90 -4.50 21.64 4.25
N ASN A 91 -4.91 21.77 5.51
CA ASN A 91 -3.99 21.76 6.64
C ASN A 91 -3.12 20.49 6.68
N GLU A 92 -3.69 19.34 6.37
CA GLU A 92 -3.04 18.03 6.39
C GLU A 92 -1.92 17.97 5.35
N ILE A 93 -2.24 18.27 4.08
CA ILE A 93 -1.27 18.24 2.99
C ILE A 93 -0.22 19.35 3.14
N ARG A 94 -0.64 20.54 3.59
CA ARG A 94 0.28 21.64 3.90
C ARG A 94 1.25 21.28 5.01
N SER A 95 0.80 20.59 6.06
CA SER A 95 1.68 20.13 7.15
C SER A 95 2.75 19.17 6.65
N GLU A 96 2.40 18.32 5.69
CA GLU A 96 3.34 17.41 5.04
C GLU A 96 4.33 18.10 4.11
N TRP A 97 3.86 19.07 3.34
CA TRP A 97 4.74 19.93 2.57
C TRP A 97 5.73 20.68 3.48
N VAL A 98 5.26 21.27 4.59
CA VAL A 98 6.11 21.93 5.60
C VAL A 98 7.12 20.94 6.20
N ARG A 99 6.71 19.73 6.56
CA ARG A 99 7.60 18.68 7.10
C ARG A 99 8.79 18.40 6.18
N VAL A 100 8.55 18.39 4.86
CA VAL A 100 9.61 18.19 3.86
C VAL A 100 10.47 19.44 3.71
N MET A 101 9.86 20.62 3.56
CA MET A 101 10.59 21.87 3.34
C MET A 101 11.43 22.29 4.54
N ALA A 102 10.86 22.22 5.74
CA ALA A 102 11.56 22.49 7.00
C ALA A 102 12.45 21.32 7.45
N LYS A 103 12.44 20.18 6.72
CA LYS A 103 13.22 18.98 7.00
C LYS A 103 13.12 18.52 8.46
N THR A 104 11.92 18.60 9.03
CA THR A 104 11.71 18.37 10.47
C THR A 104 11.95 16.93 10.90
N HIS A 105 12.06 16.03 9.94
CA HIS A 105 12.37 14.61 10.09
C HIS A 105 13.88 14.31 10.10
N THR A 106 14.74 15.32 9.88
CA THR A 106 16.18 15.16 9.85
C THR A 106 16.87 15.86 11.01
N ASP A 107 17.95 15.26 11.50
CA ASP A 107 18.83 15.91 12.46
C ASP A 107 19.73 16.92 11.75
N LEU A 108 19.39 18.19 11.94
CA LEU A 108 20.11 19.32 11.37
C LEU A 108 20.79 20.15 12.47
N ASN A 109 21.99 20.66 12.16
CA ASN A 109 22.62 21.70 12.97
C ASN A 109 21.84 23.03 12.86
N TYR A 110 22.14 23.99 13.74
CA TYR A 110 21.40 25.25 13.81
C TYR A 110 21.42 26.06 12.49
N GLN A 111 22.54 26.04 11.75
CA GLN A 111 22.66 26.77 10.48
C GLN A 111 21.78 26.16 9.39
N ASN A 112 21.77 24.83 9.28
CA ASN A 112 20.95 24.12 8.31
C ASN A 112 19.46 24.23 8.65
N ARG A 113 19.09 24.23 9.93
CA ARG A 113 17.70 24.50 10.36
C ARG A 113 17.26 25.90 9.97
N LEU A 114 18.09 26.91 10.22
CA LEU A 114 17.80 28.29 9.80
C LEU A 114 17.66 28.40 8.28
N LYS A 115 18.54 27.75 7.51
CA LYS A 115 18.46 27.73 6.06
C LYS A 115 17.13 27.17 5.56
N SER A 116 16.70 26.01 6.07
CA SER A 116 15.41 25.41 5.72
C SER A 116 14.21 26.27 6.14
N ALA A 117 14.29 26.95 7.29
CA ALA A 117 13.26 27.90 7.72
C ALA A 117 13.16 29.11 6.79
N VAL A 118 14.31 29.67 6.36
CA VAL A 118 14.36 30.77 5.38
C VAL A 118 13.80 30.34 4.03
N GLU A 119 14.15 29.14 3.56
CA GLU A 119 13.59 28.57 2.31
C GLU A 119 12.07 28.43 2.39
N LEU A 120 11.54 27.89 3.50
CA LEU A 120 10.10 27.81 3.75
C LEU A 120 9.44 29.20 3.73
N CYS A 121 10.02 30.17 4.44
CA CYS A 121 9.51 31.55 4.46
C CYS A 121 9.50 32.19 3.07
N ASN A 122 10.53 31.95 2.25
CA ASN A 122 10.57 32.45 0.88
C ASN A 122 9.41 31.91 0.03
N HIS A 123 9.04 30.64 0.20
CA HIS A 123 7.86 30.08 -0.47
C HIS A 123 6.55 30.77 -0.07
N LEU A 124 6.44 31.21 1.18
CA LEU A 124 5.24 31.88 1.71
C LEU A 124 5.19 33.37 1.34
N VAL A 125 6.34 34.06 1.34
CA VAL A 125 6.43 35.51 1.10
C VAL A 125 6.50 35.85 -0.40
N SER A 126 7.16 35.02 -1.21
CA SER A 126 7.36 35.24 -2.66
C SER A 126 6.36 34.50 -3.54
N PRO A 127 5.11 34.33 -3.06
CA PRO A 127 4.17 33.26 -3.40
C PRO A 127 4.68 32.27 -4.44
N LEU A 128 5.59 31.37 -4.03
CA LEU A 128 6.12 30.36 -4.93
C LEU A 128 5.19 29.14 -4.94
N PRO A 129 4.95 28.52 -6.11
CA PRO A 129 4.10 27.33 -6.17
C PRO A 129 4.74 26.17 -5.41
N VAL A 130 3.87 25.25 -4.96
CA VAL A 130 4.27 23.99 -4.34
C VAL A 130 4.80 23.07 -5.42
N SER A 131 6.09 22.76 -5.35
CA SER A 131 6.70 21.71 -6.16
C SER A 131 6.29 20.33 -5.65
N SER A 132 6.31 19.33 -6.52
CA SER A 132 6.11 17.93 -6.11
C SER A 132 7.16 17.54 -5.07
N PHE A 133 6.73 16.87 -4.00
CA PHE A 133 7.59 16.41 -2.92
C PHE A 133 7.34 14.94 -2.60
N LYS A 134 8.25 14.29 -1.88
CA LYS A 134 8.06 12.90 -1.47
C LYS A 134 7.48 12.84 -0.07
N LEU A 135 6.33 12.20 0.08
CA LEU A 135 5.76 11.93 1.39
C LEU A 135 6.61 10.89 2.13
N GLU A 136 6.93 11.19 3.37
CA GLU A 136 7.50 10.19 4.26
C GLU A 136 6.39 9.28 4.78
N SER A 137 6.49 7.98 4.49
CA SER A 137 5.53 7.01 5.00
C SER A 137 5.52 6.90 6.52
N GLY A 138 6.61 7.28 7.19
CA GLY A 138 6.76 7.25 8.66
C GLY A 138 6.76 5.84 9.27
N ASN A 139 6.59 4.81 8.44
CA ASN A 139 6.38 3.43 8.86
C ASN A 139 7.49 2.48 8.39
N SER A 140 8.56 3.01 7.79
CA SER A 140 9.73 2.25 7.30
C SER A 140 9.37 1.01 6.46
N GLY A 141 8.28 1.12 5.69
CA GLY A 141 7.76 0.05 4.84
C GLY A 141 6.86 -0.96 5.53
N ASN A 142 6.66 -0.93 6.86
CA ASN A 142 5.94 -1.91 7.69
C ASN A 142 4.40 -1.84 7.63
N TRP A 143 3.79 -1.97 6.44
CA TRP A 143 2.36 -1.71 6.26
C TRP A 143 1.44 -2.77 6.88
N ASP A 144 0.48 -2.29 7.68
CA ASP A 144 -0.71 -2.99 8.15
C ASP A 144 -1.94 -2.06 8.11
N ASP A 145 -3.12 -2.55 8.50
CA ASP A 145 -4.37 -1.75 8.49
C ASP A 145 -4.28 -0.51 9.39
N ILE A 146 -3.62 -0.63 10.55
CA ILE A 146 -3.41 0.47 11.49
C ILE A 146 -2.52 1.55 10.87
N ALA A 147 -1.41 1.15 10.25
CA ALA A 147 -0.50 2.08 9.60
C ALA A 147 -1.14 2.75 8.38
N ILE A 148 -1.94 2.01 7.61
CA ILE A 148 -2.69 2.54 6.47
C ILE A 148 -3.68 3.59 6.96
N TYR A 149 -4.46 3.31 8.01
CA TYR A 149 -5.37 4.28 8.61
C TYR A 149 -4.64 5.55 9.08
N LYS A 150 -3.52 5.39 9.77
CA LYS A 150 -2.73 6.53 10.28
C LYS A 150 -2.21 7.42 9.16
N ILE A 151 -1.73 6.85 8.04
CA ILE A 151 -1.22 7.66 6.94
C ILE A 151 -2.36 8.36 6.19
N THR A 152 -3.52 7.72 6.03
CA THR A 152 -4.66 8.36 5.38
C THR A 152 -5.26 9.49 6.22
N ASP A 153 -5.37 9.28 7.53
CA ASP A 153 -5.82 10.31 8.49
C ASP A 153 -4.88 11.53 8.47
N ARG A 154 -3.56 11.27 8.52
CA ARG A 154 -2.51 12.30 8.39
C ARG A 154 -2.59 13.12 7.09
N LEU A 155 -3.17 12.55 6.03
CA LEU A 155 -3.34 13.21 4.73
C LEU A 155 -4.74 13.81 4.53
N GLY A 156 -5.64 13.68 5.52
CA GLY A 156 -7.03 14.14 5.39
C GLY A 156 -7.88 13.28 4.47
N ILE A 157 -7.50 12.02 4.27
CA ILE A 157 -8.23 11.06 3.42
C ILE A 157 -9.14 10.23 4.32
N THR A 158 -10.44 10.30 4.06
CA THR A 158 -11.42 9.46 4.75
C THR A 158 -11.46 8.08 4.10
N LEU A 159 -11.15 7.04 4.87
CA LEU A 159 -11.28 5.65 4.44
C LEU A 159 -12.70 5.15 4.73
N GLU A 160 -13.56 5.17 3.71
CA GLU A 160 -14.88 4.55 3.77
C GLU A 160 -14.80 3.07 3.42
N ILE A 161 -14.36 2.27 4.39
CA ILE A 161 -14.28 0.81 4.23
C ILE A 161 -15.63 0.18 4.55
N LYS A 162 -16.13 -0.67 3.64
CA LYS A 162 -17.38 -1.41 3.84
C LYS A 162 -17.32 -2.25 5.12
N PRO A 163 -18.42 -2.37 5.87
CA PRO A 163 -18.45 -3.14 7.11
C PRO A 163 -17.91 -4.57 6.94
N GLU A 164 -18.36 -5.28 5.91
CA GLU A 164 -17.89 -6.64 5.58
C GLU A 164 -16.38 -6.72 5.35
N THR A 165 -15.80 -5.76 4.61
CA THR A 165 -14.38 -5.69 4.30
C THR A 165 -13.57 -5.39 5.55
N ASN A 166 -14.04 -4.43 6.37
CA ASN A 166 -13.40 -4.04 7.62
C ASN A 166 -13.43 -5.16 8.68
N GLU A 167 -14.55 -5.88 8.79
CA GLU A 167 -14.64 -7.06 9.65
C GLU A 167 -13.69 -8.17 9.18
N ALA A 168 -13.65 -8.43 7.86
CA ALA A 168 -12.81 -9.47 7.30
C ALA A 168 -11.30 -9.20 7.49
N ILE A 169 -10.86 -7.94 7.41
CA ILE A 169 -9.46 -7.55 7.59
C ILE A 169 -9.03 -7.46 9.06
N LYS A 170 -9.98 -7.26 9.99
CA LYS A 170 -9.70 -7.23 11.44
C LYS A 170 -9.83 -8.59 12.10
N ARG A 171 -10.66 -9.49 11.55
CA ARG A 171 -10.83 -10.83 12.08
C ARG A 171 -9.51 -11.58 12.06
N SER A 172 -9.15 -12.21 13.18
CA SER A 172 -7.99 -13.08 13.28
C SER A 172 -8.03 -14.13 12.18
N PHE A 173 -6.94 -14.20 11.42
CA PHE A 173 -6.70 -15.20 10.39
C PHE A 173 -5.91 -16.37 10.97
N LYS A 174 -4.74 -16.10 11.56
CA LYS A 174 -3.86 -17.10 12.17
C LYS A 174 -3.07 -16.50 13.32
N ASP A 175 -2.83 -17.27 14.37
CA ASP A 175 -2.07 -16.87 15.57
C ASP A 175 -2.57 -15.57 16.24
N GLY A 176 -3.88 -15.33 16.18
CA GLY A 176 -4.51 -14.11 16.71
C GLY A 176 -4.29 -12.87 15.83
N GLN A 177 -3.65 -13.00 14.68
CA GLN A 177 -3.28 -11.90 13.79
C GLN A 177 -4.29 -11.72 12.67
N GLY A 178 -4.71 -10.48 12.41
CA GLY A 178 -5.47 -10.13 11.21
C GLY A 178 -4.62 -10.30 9.93
N PRO A 179 -5.25 -10.43 8.74
CA PRO A 179 -4.57 -10.64 7.46
C PRO A 179 -3.33 -9.78 7.19
N LEU A 180 -3.44 -8.46 7.30
CA LEU A 180 -2.33 -7.55 6.97
C LEU A 180 -1.18 -7.65 7.97
N MET A 181 -1.50 -7.73 9.26
CA MET A 181 -0.49 -7.91 10.31
C MET A 181 0.25 -9.25 10.15
N LEU A 182 -0.48 -10.32 9.80
CA LEU A 182 0.10 -11.63 9.53
C LEU A 182 1.12 -11.58 8.38
N VAL A 183 0.70 -11.04 7.23
CA VAL A 183 1.56 -10.93 6.04
C VAL A 183 2.81 -10.09 6.33
N ARG A 184 2.64 -8.95 7.02
CA ARG A 184 3.75 -8.10 7.47
C ARG A 184 4.74 -8.85 8.35
N ASN A 185 4.24 -9.53 9.37
CA ASN A 185 5.09 -10.23 10.33
C ASN A 185 5.84 -11.39 9.67
N LEU A 186 5.16 -12.18 8.85
CA LEU A 186 5.81 -13.28 8.11
C LEU A 186 6.88 -12.79 7.13
N ARG A 187 6.61 -11.70 6.40
CA ARG A 187 7.62 -11.05 5.55
C ARG A 187 8.83 -10.60 6.36
N ASN A 188 8.61 -9.97 7.52
CA ASN A 188 9.70 -9.51 8.39
C ASN A 188 10.50 -10.68 8.96
N SER A 189 9.82 -11.74 9.39
CA SER A 189 10.46 -12.94 9.92
C SER A 189 11.31 -13.66 8.86
N LEU A 190 10.84 -13.72 7.61
CA LEU A 190 11.59 -14.24 6.47
C LEU A 190 12.81 -13.35 6.14
N ALA A 191 12.61 -12.03 6.06
CA ALA A 191 13.67 -11.08 5.70
C ALA A 191 14.81 -11.05 6.74
N HIS A 192 14.48 -11.20 8.03
CA HIS A 192 15.47 -11.29 9.11
C HIS A 192 16.04 -12.70 9.30
N GLY A 193 15.56 -13.70 8.55
CA GLY A 193 16.03 -15.09 8.66
C GLY A 193 15.62 -15.80 9.96
N SER A 194 14.61 -15.29 10.67
CA SER A 194 14.11 -15.88 11.92
C SER A 194 13.26 -17.14 11.69
N ILE A 195 12.73 -17.31 10.47
CA ILE A 195 12.05 -18.51 9.99
C ILE A 195 12.50 -18.82 8.56
N SER A 196 12.50 -20.09 8.18
CA SER A 196 12.69 -20.53 6.80
C SER A 196 11.40 -20.44 5.98
N PHE A 197 11.52 -20.51 4.65
CA PHE A 197 10.37 -20.57 3.74
C PHE A 197 9.46 -21.78 4.00
N ALA A 198 10.04 -22.94 4.34
CA ALA A 198 9.26 -24.14 4.65
C ALA A 198 8.48 -24.02 5.97
N GLU A 199 9.04 -23.32 6.98
CA GLU A 199 8.35 -23.02 8.23
C GLU A 199 7.24 -21.98 8.03
N CYS A 200 7.50 -20.95 7.21
CA CYS A 200 6.52 -19.91 6.89
C CYS A 200 5.26 -20.48 6.21
N GLY A 201 5.42 -21.40 5.26
CA GLY A 201 4.30 -22.06 4.58
C GLY A 201 3.64 -23.20 5.37
N GLN A 202 4.00 -23.41 6.63
CA GLN A 202 3.50 -24.55 7.42
C GLN A 202 2.06 -24.35 7.89
N ASN A 203 1.29 -25.44 7.88
CA ASN A 203 -0.11 -25.49 8.35
C ASN A 203 -0.99 -24.45 7.64
N LEU A 204 -0.88 -24.40 6.31
CA LEU A 204 -1.71 -23.60 5.42
C LEU A 204 -2.06 -24.43 4.18
N THR A 205 -3.24 -24.17 3.65
CA THR A 205 -3.76 -24.71 2.39
C THR A 205 -3.80 -23.61 1.34
N ALA A 206 -3.84 -23.98 0.05
CA ALA A 206 -4.00 -22.99 -1.02
C ALA A 206 -5.34 -22.26 -0.91
N THR A 207 -6.40 -22.92 -0.41
CA THR A 207 -7.69 -22.27 -0.14
C THR A 207 -7.60 -21.20 0.95
N GLU A 208 -6.83 -21.44 2.02
CA GLU A 208 -6.57 -20.42 3.04
C GLU A 208 -5.75 -19.26 2.46
N LEU A 209 -4.74 -19.52 1.64
CA LEU A 209 -3.97 -18.47 0.96
C LEU A 209 -4.84 -17.64 0.01
N ARG A 210 -5.81 -18.28 -0.66
CA ARG A 210 -6.80 -17.60 -1.50
C ARG A 210 -7.69 -16.70 -0.66
N ASP A 211 -8.26 -17.20 0.44
CA ASP A 211 -9.08 -16.39 1.36
C ASP A 211 -8.30 -15.19 1.90
N LEU A 212 -7.06 -15.42 2.38
CA LEU A 212 -6.17 -14.34 2.84
C LEU A 212 -5.97 -13.27 1.75
N THR A 213 -5.68 -13.71 0.54
CA THR A 213 -5.48 -12.84 -0.63
C THR A 213 -6.74 -12.04 -0.95
N THR A 214 -7.91 -12.69 -0.96
CA THR A 214 -9.18 -12.02 -1.24
C THR A 214 -9.50 -10.95 -0.20
N ARG A 215 -9.28 -11.23 1.09
CA ARG A 215 -9.52 -10.24 2.16
C ARG A 215 -8.63 -9.01 2.01
N ILE A 216 -7.33 -9.23 1.79
CA ILE A 216 -6.37 -8.14 1.58
C ILE A 216 -6.70 -7.38 0.29
N ALA A 217 -7.03 -8.08 -0.79
CA ALA A 217 -7.37 -7.45 -2.06
C ALA A 217 -8.61 -6.56 -1.95
N ASN A 218 -9.68 -7.04 -1.31
CA ASN A 218 -10.91 -6.26 -1.12
C ASN A 218 -10.62 -4.98 -0.32
N TYR A 219 -9.88 -5.09 0.78
CA TYR A 219 -9.48 -3.93 1.58
C TYR A 219 -8.64 -2.94 0.78
N MET A 220 -7.61 -3.43 0.07
CA MET A 220 -6.71 -2.57 -0.71
C MET A 220 -7.40 -1.89 -1.88
N ARG A 221 -8.42 -2.52 -2.52
CA ARG A 221 -9.25 -1.84 -3.54
C ARG A 221 -9.98 -0.64 -2.96
N GLU A 222 -10.56 -0.77 -1.78
CA GLU A 222 -11.28 0.32 -1.13
C GLU A 222 -10.32 1.44 -0.69
N VAL A 223 -9.11 1.09 -0.24
CA VAL A 223 -8.03 2.07 0.01
C VAL A 223 -7.64 2.81 -1.28
N VAL A 224 -7.36 2.09 -2.37
CA VAL A 224 -7.01 2.71 -3.66
C VAL A 224 -8.14 3.61 -4.16
N GLN A 225 -9.40 3.19 -4.00
CA GLN A 225 -10.56 3.98 -4.36
C GLN A 225 -10.64 5.28 -3.54
N ALA A 226 -10.37 5.24 -2.24
CA ALA A 226 -10.35 6.44 -1.40
C ALA A 226 -9.30 7.46 -1.88
N PHE A 227 -8.08 7.00 -2.18
CA PHE A 227 -7.04 7.85 -2.77
C PHE A 227 -7.45 8.40 -4.14
N ALA A 228 -8.03 7.57 -5.00
CA ALA A 228 -8.48 7.96 -6.33
C ALA A 228 -9.55 9.06 -6.25
N VAL A 229 -10.55 8.90 -5.38
CA VAL A 229 -11.62 9.89 -5.14
C VAL A 229 -11.04 11.19 -4.60
N HIS A 230 -10.16 11.11 -3.61
CA HIS A 230 -9.52 12.28 -3.01
C HIS A 230 -8.75 13.11 -4.05
N ILE A 231 -7.98 12.45 -4.92
CA ILE A 231 -7.26 13.10 -6.03
C ILE A 231 -8.26 13.65 -7.05
N ALA A 232 -9.29 12.88 -7.43
CA ALA A 232 -10.31 13.29 -8.41
C ALA A 232 -11.00 14.60 -8.06
N ASN A 233 -11.38 14.69 -6.79
CA ASN A 233 -12.17 15.79 -6.26
C ASN A 233 -11.32 16.97 -5.80
N HIS A 234 -10.00 16.89 -5.99
CA HIS A 234 -9.03 17.87 -5.52
C HIS A 234 -9.17 18.12 -4.01
N GLU A 235 -9.45 17.07 -3.24
CA GLU A 235 -9.69 17.17 -1.80
C GLU A 235 -8.44 17.53 -0.99
N TYR A 236 -7.26 17.46 -1.62
CA TYR A 236 -6.00 18.00 -1.13
C TYR A 236 -5.93 19.53 -1.16
N LEU A 237 -6.94 20.20 -1.73
CA LEU A 237 -7.11 21.65 -1.73
C LEU A 237 -8.25 22.09 -0.81
N GLU A 238 -8.10 23.30 -0.27
CA GLU A 238 -9.17 24.03 0.41
C GLU A 238 -10.41 24.11 -0.49
N PRO A 239 -11.64 23.92 0.05
CA PRO A 239 -12.86 23.86 -0.77
C PRO A 239 -13.04 25.03 -1.74
N ALA A 240 -12.64 26.25 -1.34
CA ALA A 240 -12.73 27.46 -2.15
C ALA A 240 -11.74 27.51 -3.33
N LYS A 241 -10.74 26.63 -3.35
CA LYS A 241 -9.66 26.58 -4.37
C LYS A 241 -9.79 25.41 -5.33
N ARG A 242 -10.72 24.50 -5.07
CA ARG A 242 -10.99 23.34 -5.93
C ARG A 242 -11.48 23.82 -7.30
N PRO A 243 -10.94 23.29 -8.41
CA PRO A 243 -11.46 23.58 -9.73
C PRO A 243 -12.96 23.25 -9.82
N VAL A 244 -13.75 24.18 -10.36
CA VAL A 244 -15.16 23.91 -10.65
C VAL A 244 -15.20 22.81 -11.71
N ARG A 245 -15.86 21.68 -11.42
CA ARG A 245 -16.10 20.65 -12.43
C ARG A 245 -16.77 21.33 -13.63
N ALA A 246 -16.07 21.40 -14.77
CA ALA A 246 -16.72 21.78 -16.01
C ALA A 246 -17.91 20.82 -16.17
N ARG A 247 -19.14 21.36 -16.17
CA ARG A 247 -20.30 20.56 -16.58
C ARG A 247 -19.95 20.03 -17.96
N ALA A 248 -19.75 18.72 -18.08
CA ALA A 248 -19.67 18.08 -19.38
C ALA A 248 -20.88 18.57 -20.17
N GLY A 249 -20.62 19.30 -21.24
CA GLY A 249 -21.64 19.90 -22.06
C GLY A 249 -22.63 18.82 -22.53
N SER A 250 -23.89 19.21 -22.49
CA SER A 250 -25.06 18.61 -23.16
C SER A 250 -24.75 17.92 -24.48
#